data_AF-A0A841FP62-F1
#
_entry.id   AF-A0A841FP62-F1
#
_cell.length_a   1.000
_cell.length_b   1.000
_cell.length_c   1.000
_cell.angle_alpha   90.00
_cell.angle_beta   90.00
_cell.angle_gamma   90.00
#
_symmetry.space_group_name_H-M   'P 1'
#
loop_
_entity.id
_entity.type
_entity.pdbx_description
1 polymer ?
#
loop_
_entity_poly.entity_id
_entity_poly.type
_entity_poly.pdbx_seq_one_letter_code
_entity_poly.pdbx_strand_id
1 'polypeptide(L)'
;MRSGITKYTVAAAVLATASALLIPGTASAAAPRGPGSAGEDTAAGNEERPLEKNWAKLHDLTDAPRNCLDNAYVKGCVQPYGDMLWLRDDEWDGIDVRLVWIDNSDPEDPRRGICQDAEGYGDWTRCDKDLPDGHEIKWTTSWWADGEWRLGKAQRIII
;
A
#
# COMPACT_ATOMS: atom_id res chain seq x y z
N MET A 1 13.08 18.80 -41.47
CA MET A 1 13.27 19.85 -40.44
C MET A 1 13.93 19.21 -39.24
N ARG A 2 14.82 19.95 -38.55
CA ARG A 2 15.96 19.46 -37.76
C ARG A 2 15.57 18.90 -36.38
N SER A 3 16.09 17.72 -36.03
CA SER A 3 16.17 17.19 -34.66
C SER A 3 17.21 17.94 -33.84
N GLY A 4 16.85 18.35 -32.63
CA GLY A 4 17.77 18.86 -31.61
C GLY A 4 17.89 17.84 -30.48
N ILE A 5 19.10 17.31 -30.28
CA ILE A 5 19.45 16.46 -29.13
C ILE A 5 20.12 17.36 -28.10
N THR A 6 19.47 17.58 -26.96
CA THR A 6 20.07 18.34 -25.86
C THR A 6 20.60 17.36 -24.82
N LYS A 7 21.92 17.28 -24.68
CA LYS A 7 22.60 16.54 -23.63
C LYS A 7 22.65 17.43 -22.39
N TYR A 8 22.09 16.98 -21.27
CA TYR A 8 22.32 17.59 -19.96
C TYR A 8 23.09 16.61 -19.09
N THR A 9 24.30 17.03 -18.74
CA THR A 9 25.16 16.40 -17.74
C THR A 9 25.01 17.24 -16.48
N VAL A 10 24.50 16.66 -15.39
CA VAL A 10 24.52 17.33 -14.09
C VAL A 10 25.16 16.40 -13.07
N ALA A 11 26.20 16.95 -12.44
CA ALA A 11 27.15 16.31 -11.56
C ALA A 11 26.53 15.94 -10.21
N ALA A 12 26.94 14.78 -9.69
CA ALA A 12 26.66 14.34 -8.33
C ALA A 12 27.53 15.14 -7.33
N ALA A 13 26.91 15.64 -6.26
CA ALA A 13 27.60 16.15 -5.10
C ALA A 13 27.12 15.38 -3.86
N VAL A 14 28.02 14.57 -3.30
CA VAL A 14 27.85 13.82 -2.07
C VAL A 14 28.25 14.73 -0.91
N LEU A 15 27.34 14.96 0.06
CA LEU A 15 27.69 15.46 1.37
C LEU A 15 27.06 14.55 2.43
N ALA A 16 27.90 13.73 3.06
CA ALA A 16 27.52 12.90 4.19
C ALA A 16 27.93 13.62 5.50
N THR A 17 26.95 14.08 6.26
CA THR A 17 27.15 14.55 7.64
C THR A 17 26.55 13.54 8.60
N ALA A 18 27.41 12.76 9.24
CA ALA A 18 27.04 11.85 10.32
C ALA A 18 26.94 12.64 11.64
N SER A 19 25.73 12.81 12.15
CA SER A 19 25.49 13.35 13.50
C SER A 19 24.89 12.24 14.37
N ALA A 20 25.72 11.68 15.26
CA ALA A 20 25.30 10.72 16.27
C ALA A 20 24.69 11.45 17.47
N LEU A 21 23.38 11.29 17.67
CA LEU A 21 22.66 11.76 18.87
C LEU A 21 22.47 10.58 19.83
N LEU A 22 23.10 10.67 21.01
CA LEU A 22 22.82 9.81 22.16
C LEU A 22 21.61 10.35 22.92
N ILE A 23 20.57 9.52 23.10
CA ILE A 23 19.41 9.82 23.95
C ILE A 23 19.40 8.83 25.14
N PRO A 24 19.30 9.30 26.39
CA PRO A 24 19.20 8.45 27.58
C PRO A 24 17.80 7.80 27.68
N GLY A 25 17.78 6.49 27.95
CA GLY A 25 16.56 5.71 28.14
C GLY A 25 15.98 5.84 29.55
N THR A 26 14.71 6.20 29.65
CA THR A 26 13.93 6.14 30.89
C THR A 26 13.20 4.81 30.99
N ALA A 27 13.52 4.00 32.01
CA ALA A 27 12.82 2.76 32.31
C ALA A 27 11.51 3.05 33.08
N SER A 28 10.36 2.67 32.50
CA SER A 28 9.08 2.67 33.21
C SER A 28 8.91 1.34 33.98
N ALA A 29 8.75 1.44 35.30
CA ALA A 29 8.37 0.33 36.16
C ALA A 29 6.90 -0.04 35.94
N ALA A 30 6.63 -1.32 35.67
CA ALA A 30 5.28 -1.86 35.56
C ALA A 30 4.69 -2.16 36.95
N ALA A 31 3.46 -1.72 37.21
CA ALA A 31 2.70 -2.08 38.41
C ALA A 31 2.11 -3.50 38.27
N PRO A 32 1.99 -4.27 39.37
CA PRO A 32 1.36 -5.59 39.36
C PRO A 32 -0.14 -5.49 39.13
N ARG A 33 -0.65 -6.25 38.13
CA ARG A 33 -2.08 -6.40 37.87
C ARG A 33 -2.67 -7.42 38.84
N GLY A 34 -3.71 -7.02 39.58
CA GLY A 34 -4.49 -7.91 40.43
C GLY A 34 -5.34 -8.90 39.62
N PRO A 35 -5.79 -10.01 40.22
CA PRO A 35 -6.64 -10.99 39.55
C PRO A 35 -8.06 -10.44 39.38
N GLY A 36 -8.36 -9.95 38.17
CA GLY A 36 -9.70 -9.56 37.76
C GLY A 36 -10.47 -10.78 37.27
N SER A 37 -11.61 -11.02 37.92
CA SER A 37 -12.67 -11.99 37.67
C SER A 37 -13.00 -12.26 36.19
N ALA A 38 -13.07 -13.54 35.83
CA ALA A 38 -13.65 -14.04 34.60
C ALA A 38 -15.17 -13.80 34.59
N GLY A 39 -15.59 -12.79 33.84
CA GLY A 39 -16.97 -12.62 33.38
C GLY A 39 -17.06 -13.18 31.97
N GLU A 40 -17.76 -14.31 31.84
CA GLU A 40 -18.02 -15.00 30.58
C GLU A 40 -19.25 -14.37 29.92
N ASP A 41 -19.06 -13.19 29.32
CA ASP A 41 -20.04 -12.55 28.47
C ASP A 41 -19.69 -12.87 27.02
N THR A 42 -20.20 -13.99 26.51
CA THR A 42 -20.16 -14.36 25.09
C THR A 42 -21.09 -13.42 24.31
N ALA A 43 -20.67 -12.17 24.16
CA ALA A 43 -21.20 -11.33 23.09
C ALA A 43 -20.80 -12.01 21.78
N ALA A 44 -21.78 -12.37 20.96
CA ALA A 44 -21.59 -12.65 19.55
C ALA A 44 -21.08 -11.35 18.92
N GLY A 45 -19.78 -11.09 19.08
CA GLY A 45 -19.09 -9.97 18.50
C GLY A 45 -19.11 -10.20 17.00
N ASN A 46 -19.57 -9.18 16.27
CA ASN A 46 -19.25 -9.07 14.85
C ASN A 46 -17.74 -8.89 14.75
N GLU A 47 -16.98 -9.99 14.83
CA GLU A 47 -15.55 -9.99 14.54
C GLU A 47 -15.40 -9.71 13.05
N GLU A 48 -15.27 -8.42 12.75
CA GLU A 48 -14.96 -7.94 11.42
C GLU A 48 -13.69 -8.66 10.93
N ARG A 49 -13.77 -9.33 9.78
CA ARG A 49 -12.63 -10.05 9.21
C ARG A 49 -11.41 -9.12 9.16
N PRO A 50 -10.24 -9.57 9.67
CA PRO A 50 -9.05 -8.74 9.73
C PRO A 50 -8.63 -8.34 8.31
N LEU A 51 -8.14 -7.11 8.18
CA LEU A 51 -7.67 -6.59 6.91
C LEU A 51 -6.35 -7.27 6.51
N GLU A 52 -6.28 -7.78 5.28
CA GLU A 52 -5.07 -8.41 4.76
C GLU A 52 -4.05 -7.38 4.31
N LYS A 53 -2.97 -7.20 5.08
CA LYS A 53 -1.89 -6.29 4.74
C LYS A 53 -0.71 -7.03 4.13
N ASN A 54 -0.30 -6.64 2.92
CA ASN A 54 0.91 -7.13 2.27
C ASN A 54 1.79 -5.97 1.83
N TRP A 55 3.11 -6.15 1.99
CA TRP A 55 4.12 -5.26 1.45
C TRP A 55 4.40 -5.64 0.01
N ALA A 56 4.28 -4.65 -0.88
CA ALA A 56 4.64 -4.81 -2.28
C ALA A 56 6.13 -5.10 -2.41
N LYS A 57 6.51 -5.76 -3.51
CA LYS A 57 7.90 -6.08 -3.83
C LYS A 57 8.25 -5.54 -5.19
N LEU A 58 9.47 -5.03 -5.32
CA LEU A 58 10.03 -4.59 -6.60
C LEU A 58 9.84 -5.65 -7.67
N HIS A 59 9.27 -5.23 -8.79
CA HIS A 59 9.07 -6.11 -9.93
C HIS A 59 8.95 -5.29 -11.21
N ASP A 60 9.53 -5.79 -12.29
CA ASP A 60 9.34 -5.19 -13.60
C ASP A 60 7.87 -5.32 -14.03
N LEU A 61 7.28 -4.23 -14.50
CA LEU A 61 5.94 -4.24 -15.05
C LEU A 61 5.89 -5.18 -16.26
N THR A 62 5.05 -6.20 -16.21
CA THR A 62 4.89 -7.19 -17.32
C THR A 62 4.08 -6.60 -18.47
N ASP A 63 4.04 -7.16 -19.68
CA ASP A 63 3.16 -6.67 -20.76
C ASP A 63 1.68 -7.13 -20.64
N ALA A 64 1.30 -7.72 -19.51
CA ALA A 64 -0.05 -8.25 -19.31
C ALA A 64 -1.11 -7.12 -19.32
N PRO A 65 -2.31 -7.37 -19.90
CA PRO A 65 -3.43 -6.44 -19.82
C PRO A 65 -3.79 -6.13 -18.37
N ARG A 66 -4.00 -4.85 -18.05
CA ARG A 66 -4.36 -4.40 -16.70
C ARG A 66 -5.20 -3.14 -16.74
N ASN A 67 -6.01 -2.96 -15.70
CA ASN A 67 -6.78 -1.73 -15.49
C ASN A 67 -6.00 -0.83 -14.53
N CYS A 68 -5.64 0.37 -14.98
CA CYS A 68 -4.80 1.30 -14.22
C CYS A 68 -5.56 2.55 -13.81
N LEU A 69 -5.17 3.08 -12.66
CA LEU A 69 -5.48 4.42 -12.19
C LEU A 69 -4.17 5.13 -11.89
N ASP A 70 -4.11 6.42 -12.22
CA ASP A 70 -2.99 7.27 -11.87
C ASP A 70 -3.44 8.67 -11.46
N ASN A 71 -2.62 9.28 -10.63
CA ASN A 71 -2.66 10.70 -10.32
C ASN A 71 -1.22 11.21 -10.16
N ALA A 72 -1.04 12.41 -9.61
CA ALA A 72 0.29 13.01 -9.41
C ALA A 72 1.17 12.30 -8.36
N TYR A 73 0.59 11.41 -7.56
CA TYR A 73 1.20 10.82 -6.36
C TYR A 73 1.42 9.31 -6.50
N VAL A 74 0.45 8.61 -7.10
CA VAL A 74 0.43 7.15 -7.11
C VAL A 74 -0.18 6.64 -8.40
N LYS A 75 0.42 5.57 -8.92
CA LYS A 75 -0.15 4.76 -9.98
C LYS A 75 -0.41 3.35 -9.46
N GLY A 76 -1.64 2.88 -9.63
CA GLY A 76 -2.05 1.53 -9.25
C GLY A 76 -2.69 0.81 -10.42
N CYS A 77 -2.39 -0.47 -10.60
CA CYS A 77 -3.03 -1.29 -11.62
C CYS A 77 -3.44 -2.65 -11.07
N VAL A 78 -4.53 -3.19 -11.60
CA VAL A 78 -4.99 -4.55 -11.29
C VAL A 78 -5.15 -5.34 -12.58
N GLN A 79 -4.65 -6.58 -12.57
CA GLN A 79 -4.74 -7.48 -13.71
C GLN A 79 -6.09 -8.25 -13.68
N PRO A 80 -6.95 -8.18 -14.72
CA PRO A 80 -8.29 -8.78 -14.71
C PRO A 80 -8.38 -10.30 -14.73
N TYR A 81 -7.25 -11.01 -14.76
CA TYR A 81 -7.16 -12.48 -14.81
C TYR A 81 -5.94 -12.95 -14.01
N GLY A 82 -5.62 -12.21 -12.96
CA GLY A 82 -4.44 -12.50 -12.18
C GLY A 82 -4.48 -11.74 -10.87
N ASP A 83 -3.79 -12.30 -9.90
CA ASP A 83 -3.84 -11.82 -8.53
C ASP A 83 -2.84 -10.69 -8.27
N MET A 84 -2.44 -10.01 -9.33
CA MET A 84 -1.34 -9.06 -9.32
C MET A 84 -1.87 -7.65 -9.15
N LEU A 85 -1.58 -7.09 -7.97
CA LEU A 85 -1.85 -5.70 -7.61
C LEU A 85 -0.56 -4.91 -7.78
N TRP A 86 -0.46 -4.12 -8.84
CA TRP A 86 0.70 -3.28 -9.13
C TRP A 86 0.54 -1.90 -8.51
N LEU A 87 1.64 -1.37 -7.99
CA LEU A 87 1.69 -0.08 -7.35
C LEU A 87 3.01 0.60 -7.71
N ARG A 88 2.98 1.93 -7.84
CA ARG A 88 4.16 2.75 -8.02
C ARG A 88 3.92 4.09 -7.36
N ASP A 89 4.87 4.49 -6.54
CA ASP A 89 4.95 5.83 -6.01
C ASP A 89 5.49 6.79 -7.09
N ASP A 90 4.73 7.83 -7.40
CA ASP A 90 5.07 8.87 -8.37
C ASP A 90 5.39 10.21 -7.66
N GLU A 91 5.52 10.24 -6.33
CA GLU A 91 6.03 11.40 -5.56
C GLU A 91 7.33 11.07 -4.80
N TRP A 92 8.28 12.02 -4.74
CA TRP A 92 9.50 11.88 -3.94
C TRP A 92 9.34 12.61 -2.61
N ASP A 93 8.54 12.05 -1.70
CA ASP A 93 8.34 12.56 -0.34
C ASP A 93 8.82 11.58 0.76
N GLY A 94 9.12 10.34 0.39
CA GLY A 94 9.51 9.28 1.31
C GLY A 94 8.35 8.67 2.09
N ILE A 95 7.11 8.82 1.59
CA ILE A 95 5.91 8.33 2.23
C ILE A 95 5.29 7.21 1.38
N ASP A 96 5.01 6.08 2.03
CA ASP A 96 4.41 4.92 1.39
C ASP A 96 3.10 5.25 0.66
N VAL A 97 2.88 4.58 -0.48
CA VAL A 97 1.59 4.57 -1.19
C VAL A 97 0.89 3.24 -1.01
N ARG A 98 -0.43 3.19 -1.26
CA ARG A 98 -1.28 2.02 -1.03
C ARG A 98 -2.25 1.75 -2.18
N LEU A 99 -2.58 0.48 -2.36
CA LEU A 99 -3.74 0.01 -3.11
C LEU A 99 -4.64 -0.77 -2.14
N VAL A 100 -5.85 -0.26 -1.94
CA VAL A 100 -6.87 -0.87 -1.09
C VAL A 100 -7.84 -1.63 -1.98
N TRP A 101 -8.19 -2.86 -1.60
CA TRP A 101 -9.11 -3.70 -2.35
C TRP A 101 -10.13 -4.38 -1.43
N ILE A 102 -11.29 -4.68 -2.00
CA ILE A 102 -12.40 -5.38 -1.37
C ILE A 102 -12.98 -6.35 -2.41
N ASP A 103 -13.00 -7.63 -2.07
CA ASP A 103 -13.77 -8.65 -2.76
C ASP A 103 -15.21 -8.62 -2.23
N ASN A 104 -16.14 -8.21 -3.10
CA ASN A 104 -17.57 -8.10 -2.74
C ASN A 104 -18.38 -9.34 -3.15
N SER A 105 -17.73 -10.48 -3.41
CA SER A 105 -18.44 -11.74 -3.71
C SER A 105 -19.33 -12.21 -2.57
N ASP A 106 -18.87 -12.04 -1.32
CA ASP A 106 -19.64 -12.28 -0.11
C ASP A 106 -20.00 -10.94 0.55
N PRO A 107 -21.26 -10.49 0.48
CA PRO A 107 -21.68 -9.24 1.08
C PRO A 107 -21.77 -9.29 2.61
N GLU A 108 -21.86 -10.49 3.21
CA GLU A 108 -21.93 -10.66 4.67
C GLU A 108 -20.53 -10.68 5.29
N ASP A 109 -19.54 -11.19 4.56
CA ASP A 109 -18.15 -11.25 5.02
C ASP A 109 -17.15 -10.93 3.88
N PRO A 110 -17.05 -9.65 3.47
CA PRO A 110 -16.19 -9.26 2.36
C PRO A 110 -14.71 -9.40 2.74
N ARG A 111 -13.94 -10.07 1.88
CA ARG A 111 -12.48 -10.12 2.01
C ARG A 111 -11.91 -8.77 1.58
N ARG A 112 -10.94 -8.24 2.32
CA ARG A 112 -10.37 -6.92 2.05
C ARG A 112 -8.91 -6.86 2.43
N GLY A 113 -8.17 -6.02 1.75
CA GLY A 113 -6.75 -5.89 1.99
C GLY A 113 -6.14 -4.60 1.48
N ILE A 114 -4.86 -4.46 1.81
CA ILE A 114 -3.98 -3.37 1.39
C ILE A 114 -2.73 -4.00 0.80
N CYS A 115 -2.37 -3.57 -0.40
CA CYS A 115 -1.02 -3.66 -0.94
C CYS A 115 -0.32 -2.33 -0.67
N GLN A 116 0.82 -2.33 0.03
CA GLN A 116 1.53 -1.11 0.43
C GLN A 116 2.96 -1.12 -0.13
N ASP A 117 3.34 -0.04 -0.81
CA ASP A 117 4.68 0.18 -1.33
C ASP A 117 5.51 0.99 -0.33
N ALA A 118 6.72 0.52 -0.05
CA ALA A 118 7.73 1.23 0.75
C ALA A 118 9.13 1.09 0.11
N GLU A 119 9.20 0.74 -1.16
CA GLU A 119 10.46 0.54 -1.90
C GLU A 119 10.99 1.86 -2.50
N GLY A 120 10.21 2.94 -2.41
CA GLY A 120 10.59 4.30 -2.79
C GLY A 120 9.94 4.79 -4.08
N TYR A 121 10.51 5.85 -4.65
CA TYR A 121 9.94 6.60 -5.77
C TYR A 121 10.29 6.00 -7.13
N GLY A 122 9.31 5.92 -8.03
CA GLY A 122 9.48 5.76 -9.48
C GLY A 122 9.56 4.32 -9.99
N ASP A 123 9.76 3.33 -9.12
CA ASP A 123 9.83 1.91 -9.49
C ASP A 123 8.50 1.20 -9.27
N TRP A 124 8.22 0.21 -10.11
CA TRP A 124 7.03 -0.62 -9.95
C TRP A 124 7.23 -1.68 -8.87
N THR A 125 6.24 -1.79 -8.01
CA THR A 125 6.11 -2.86 -7.03
C THR A 125 4.81 -3.61 -7.27
N ARG A 126 4.71 -4.83 -6.72
CA ARG A 126 3.46 -5.58 -6.74
C ARG A 126 3.23 -6.40 -5.49
N CYS A 127 1.97 -6.62 -5.17
CA CYS A 127 1.54 -7.70 -4.28
C CYS A 127 0.91 -8.81 -5.11
N ASP A 128 1.30 -10.03 -4.78
CA ASP A 128 0.62 -11.24 -5.24
C ASP A 128 -0.50 -11.55 -4.24
N LYS A 129 -1.68 -11.81 -4.76
CA LYS A 129 -2.88 -12.16 -4.00
C LYS A 129 -3.36 -13.53 -4.45
N ASP A 130 -4.51 -13.94 -3.94
CA ASP A 130 -5.17 -15.16 -4.37
C ASP A 130 -6.65 -14.80 -4.47
N LEU A 131 -6.97 -13.92 -5.42
CA LEU A 131 -8.32 -13.38 -5.62
C LEU A 131 -9.08 -14.39 -6.48
N PRO A 132 -10.25 -14.88 -6.04
CA PRO A 132 -10.93 -15.92 -6.80
C PRO A 132 -11.41 -15.41 -8.16
N ASP A 133 -11.24 -16.24 -9.20
CA ASP A 133 -11.79 -15.97 -10.53
C ASP A 133 -13.33 -15.81 -10.48
N GLY A 134 -13.86 -14.90 -11.29
CA GLY A 134 -15.26 -14.52 -11.38
C GLY A 134 -15.72 -13.53 -10.31
N HIS A 135 -14.86 -13.11 -9.38
CA HIS A 135 -15.24 -12.22 -8.28
C HIS A 135 -15.16 -10.74 -8.66
N GLU A 136 -16.12 -9.95 -8.17
CA GLU A 136 -16.06 -8.49 -8.33
C GLU A 136 -15.13 -7.88 -7.28
N ILE A 137 -14.02 -7.34 -7.74
CA ILE A 137 -13.04 -6.65 -6.92
C ILE A 137 -13.24 -5.13 -7.06
N LYS A 138 -13.58 -4.49 -5.95
CA LYS A 138 -13.57 -3.03 -5.81
C LYS A 138 -12.21 -2.61 -5.27
N TRP A 139 -11.53 -1.69 -5.95
CA TRP A 139 -10.21 -1.23 -5.53
C TRP A 139 -10.03 0.28 -5.69
N THR A 140 -9.07 0.84 -4.97
CA THR A 140 -8.66 2.25 -5.09
C THR A 140 -7.20 2.42 -4.67
N THR A 141 -6.55 3.48 -5.13
CA THR A 141 -5.24 3.90 -4.62
C THR A 141 -5.40 4.83 -3.41
N SER A 142 -4.38 4.90 -2.56
CA SER A 142 -4.32 5.81 -1.43
C SER A 142 -2.88 6.31 -1.26
N TRP A 143 -2.75 7.59 -0.95
CA TRP A 143 -1.47 8.28 -0.78
C TRP A 143 -1.61 9.26 0.38
N TRP A 144 -0.48 9.74 0.92
CA TRP A 144 -0.48 10.74 1.97
C TRP A 144 -0.35 12.12 1.35
N ALA A 145 -1.22 13.06 1.74
CA ALA A 145 -1.10 14.46 1.35
C ALA A 145 -1.73 15.35 2.41
N ASP A 146 -1.14 16.52 2.65
CA ASP A 146 -1.64 17.51 3.63
C ASP A 146 -1.81 16.97 5.06
N GLY A 147 -1.03 15.95 5.44
CA GLY A 147 -1.11 15.36 6.76
C GLY A 147 -2.25 14.34 6.95
N GLU A 148 -2.86 13.86 5.86
CA GLU A 148 -3.88 12.82 5.90
C GLU A 148 -3.80 11.83 4.73
N TRP A 149 -4.37 10.63 4.90
CA TRP A 149 -4.51 9.66 3.82
C TRP A 149 -5.63 10.09 2.87
N ARG A 150 -5.30 10.29 1.60
CA ARG A 150 -6.23 10.52 0.51
C ARG A 150 -6.62 9.19 -0.12
N LEU A 151 -7.84 9.11 -0.64
CA LEU A 151 -8.32 7.98 -1.44
C LEU A 151 -8.54 8.44 -2.87
N GLY A 152 -8.14 7.60 -3.82
CA GLY A 152 -8.40 7.79 -5.24
C GLY A 152 -9.83 7.44 -5.61
N LYS A 153 -10.11 7.56 -6.90
CA LYS A 153 -11.38 7.10 -7.49
C LYS A 153 -11.45 5.58 -7.40
N ALA A 154 -12.48 5.05 -6.75
CA ALA A 154 -12.70 3.60 -6.74
C ALA A 154 -13.05 3.06 -8.13
N GLN A 155 -12.52 1.89 -8.45
CA GLN A 155 -12.82 1.11 -9.66
C GLN A 155 -13.39 -0.26 -9.26
N ARG A 156 -14.03 -0.91 -10.24
CA ARG A 156 -14.51 -2.28 -10.12
C ARG A 156 -14.01 -3.06 -11.32
N ILE A 157 -13.59 -4.29 -11.08
CA ILE A 157 -13.23 -5.25 -12.11
C ILE A 157 -13.79 -6.62 -11.72
N ILE A 158 -13.91 -7.49 -12.71
CA ILE A 158 -14.07 -8.93 -12.49
C ILE A 158 -12.69 -9.54 -12.71
N ILE A 159 -12.18 -10.28 -11.73
CA ILE A 159 -11.01 -11.16 -11.87
C ILE A 159 -11.44 -12.45 -12.57
#